data_AF-A0A5E4KHP0-F1
#
_entry.id   AF-A0A5E4KHP0-F1
#
_cell.length_a   1.000
_cell.length_b   1.000
_cell.length_c   1.000
_cell.angle_alpha   90.00
_cell.angle_beta   90.00
_cell.angle_gamma   90.00
#
_symmetry.space_group_name_H-M   'P 1'
#
loop_
_entity.id
_entity.type
_entity.pdbx_description
1 polymer ?
#
loop_
_entity_poly.entity_id
_entity_poly.type
_entity_poly.pdbx_seq_one_letter_code
_entity_poly.pdbx_strand_id
1 'polypeptide(L)' 'MITKDGPILVLGGLPINRQIIGIGKKCEPEKWIKGEKLSDEQCTLCRCGGSGNKPFCDGAHAKIGFIKLYSKYGAIIGFQ' A
#
# COMPACT_ATOMS: atom_id res chain seq x y z
N MET A 1 10.97 0.12 -1.23
CA MET A 1 11.52 -0.71 -0.14
C MET A 1 10.40 -1.10 0.82
N ILE A 2 10.32 -2.36 1.25
CA ILE A 2 9.32 -2.81 2.23
C ILE A 2 9.97 -2.78 3.62
N THR A 3 9.42 -2.04 4.58
CA THR A 3 10.02 -1.98 5.94
C THR A 3 9.58 -3.19 6.79
N LYS A 4 10.36 -3.50 7.84
CA LYS A 4 9.97 -4.49 8.85
C LYS A 4 8.73 -3.98 9.58
N ASP A 5 7.68 -4.79 9.64
CA ASP A 5 6.45 -4.54 10.42
C ASP A 5 5.76 -3.19 10.13
N GLY A 6 6.06 -2.61 8.95
CA GLY A 6 5.67 -1.24 8.63
C GLY A 6 5.27 -1.03 7.17
N PRO A 7 5.27 0.24 6.72
CA PRO A 7 4.79 0.62 5.40
C PRO A 7 5.75 0.24 4.26
N ILE A 8 5.33 0.57 3.04
CA ILE A 8 6.18 0.50 1.85
C ILE A 8 6.75 1.90 1.62
N LEU A 9 8.08 2.05 1.61
CA LEU A 9 8.77 3.26 1.21
C LEU A 9 8.89 3.32 -0.31
N VAL A 10 8.33 4.37 -0.90
CA VAL A 10 8.43 4.70 -2.33
C VAL A 10 9.45 5.81 -2.48
N LEU A 11 10.50 5.54 -3.25
CA LEU A 11 11.60 6.48 -3.49
C LEU A 11 11.58 6.92 -4.97
N GLY A 12 12.22 8.05 -5.27
CA GLY A 12 12.42 8.51 -6.65
C GLY A 12 11.23 9.21 -7.31
N GLY A 13 10.27 9.72 -6.53
CA GLY A 13 9.19 10.56 -7.06
C GLY A 13 8.25 9.83 -8.04
N LEU A 14 8.02 8.54 -7.80
CA LEU A 14 7.13 7.73 -8.65
C LEU A 14 5.69 8.25 -8.52
N PRO A 15 5.02 8.63 -9.64
CA PRO A 15 3.69 9.21 -9.57
C PRO A 15 2.65 8.16 -9.18
N ILE A 16 1.88 8.48 -8.14
CA ILE A 16 0.76 7.69 -7.64
C ILE A 16 -0.53 8.34 -8.10
N ASN A 17 -1.35 7.57 -8.80
CA ASN A 17 -2.62 8.03 -9.35
C ASN A 17 -3.74 7.09 -8.94
N ARG A 18 -4.93 7.63 -8.72
CA ARG A 18 -6.16 6.84 -8.62
C ARG A 18 -6.57 6.39 -10.03
N GLN A 19 -6.93 5.13 -10.16
CA GLN A 19 -7.54 4.58 -11.37
C GLN A 19 -8.94 4.11 -11.03
N ILE A 20 -9.92 4.50 -11.85
CA ILE A 20 -11.33 4.15 -11.65
C ILE A 20 -11.75 3.22 -12.77
N ILE A 21 -12.45 2.15 -12.43
CA ILE A 21 -13.04 1.24 -13.42
C ILE A 21 -14.30 1.91 -13.96
N GLY A 22 -14.26 2.31 -15.23
CA GLY A 22 -15.40 2.81 -15.97
C GLY A 22 -16.34 1.68 -16.34
N ILE A 23 -17.60 1.83 -15.96
CA ILE A 23 -18.65 0.83 -16.14
C ILE A 23 -19.48 1.18 -17.39
N GLY A 24 -19.68 0.17 -18.23
CA GLY A 24 -20.48 0.23 -19.45
C GLY A 24 -21.98 0.21 -19.20
N LYS A 25 -22.76 0.23 -20.29
CA LYS A 25 -24.23 0.26 -20.22
C LYS A 25 -24.83 -1.04 -19.67
N LYS A 26 -24.11 -2.15 -19.70
CA LYS A 26 -24.55 -3.45 -19.18
C LYS A 26 -23.88 -3.78 -17.84
N CYS A 27 -23.38 -2.77 -17.13
CA CYS A 27 -22.68 -2.91 -15.85
C CYS A 27 -21.38 -3.73 -15.94
N GLU A 28 -20.74 -3.75 -17.10
CA GLU A 28 -19.45 -4.41 -17.34
C GLU A 28 -18.27 -3.43 -17.21
N PRO A 29 -17.07 -3.90 -16.79
CA PRO A 29 -15.88 -3.07 -16.78
C PRO A 29 -15.38 -2.85 -18.22
N GLU A 30 -15.50 -1.63 -18.75
CA GLU A 30 -15.13 -1.32 -20.15
C GLU A 30 -13.79 -0.59 -20.27
N LYS A 31 -13.50 0.34 -19.35
CA LYS A 31 -12.33 1.23 -19.50
C LYS A 31 -11.73 1.67 -18.18
N TRP A 32 -10.45 2.00 -18.21
CA TRP A 32 -9.80 2.73 -17.12
C TRP A 32 -10.07 4.23 -17.27
N ILE A 33 -10.58 4.85 -16.21
CA ILE A 33 -10.74 6.30 -16.10
C ILE A 33 -9.63 6.80 -15.18
N LYS A 34 -8.79 7.70 -15.72
CA LYS A 34 -7.73 8.35 -14.95
C LYS A 34 -8.39 9.21 -13.86
N GLY A 35 -8.11 8.88 -12.61
CA GLY A 35 -8.51 9.68 -11.46
C GLY A 35 -7.48 10.73 -11.08
N GLU A 36 -7.58 11.19 -9.84
CA GLU A 36 -6.67 12.17 -9.25
C GLU A 36 -5.23 11.66 -9.14
N LYS A 37 -4.27 12.58 -9.27
CA LYS A 37 -2.89 12.37 -8.87
C LYS A 37 -2.79 12.58 -7.36
N LEU A 38 -2.26 11.59 -6.65
CA LEU A 38 -2.16 11.59 -5.19
C LEU A 38 -0.79 12.07 -4.70
N SER A 39 0.28 11.71 -5.41
CA SER A 39 1.65 12.13 -5.08
C SER A 39 2.57 11.88 -6.29
N ASP A 40 3.66 12.65 -6.38
CA ASP A 40 4.84 12.40 -7.22
C ASP A 40 6.13 12.61 -6.42
N GLU A 41 6.04 12.54 -5.11
CA GLU A 41 7.18 12.67 -4.19
C GLU A 41 7.51 11.32 -3.56
N GLN A 42 8.61 11.29 -2.80
CA GLN A 42 8.89 10.15 -1.94
C GLN A 42 7.80 10.06 -0.86
N CYS A 43 7.23 8.88 -0.67
CA CYS A 43 6.14 8.69 0.27
C CYS A 43 6.17 7.30 0.91
N THR A 44 5.33 7.11 1.92
CA THR A 44 5.11 5.80 2.53
C THR A 44 3.68 5.33 2.28
N LEU A 45 3.52 4.12 1.78
CA LEU A 45 2.22 3.50 1.50
C LEU A 45 1.84 2.53 2.61
N CYS A 46 0.57 2.60 2.99
CA CYS A 46 -0.02 1.71 3.98
C CYS A 46 -0.02 0.27 3.46
N ARG A 47 0.52 -0.62 4.29
CA ARG A 47 0.49 -2.08 4.05
C ARG A 47 -0.32 -2.83 5.11
N CYS A 48 -0.52 -2.23 6.28
CA CYS A 48 -1.19 -2.87 7.41
C CYS A 48 -2.73 -2.86 7.33
N GLY A 49 -3.32 -2.10 6.41
CA GLY A 49 -4.78 -1.90 6.31
C GLY A 49 -5.38 -0.91 7.31
N GLY A 50 -4.65 -0.53 8.36
CA GLY A 50 -5.16 0.31 9.46
C GLY A 50 -5.15 1.82 9.24
N SER A 51 -4.51 2.33 8.18
CA SER A 51 -4.37 3.78 7.97
C SER A 51 -5.72 4.48 7.74
N GLY A 52 -5.97 5.63 8.36
CA GLY A 52 -7.09 6.51 8.03
C GLY A 52 -6.86 7.33 6.76
N ASN A 53 -5.59 7.48 6.34
CA ASN A 53 -5.19 8.29 5.18
C ASN A 53 -4.73 7.41 4.00
N LYS A 54 -5.53 6.40 3.62
CA LYS A 54 -5.16 5.49 2.52
C LYS A 54 -5.06 6.25 1.18
N PRO A 55 -4.10 5.90 0.31
CA PRO A 55 -3.20 4.76 0.37
C PRO A 55 -1.94 4.98 1.22
N PHE A 56 -1.77 6.14 1.83
CA PHE A 56 -0.57 6.51 2.58
C PHE A 56 -0.56 5.93 3.99
N CYS A 57 0.64 5.81 4.56
CA CYS A 57 0.82 5.41 5.95
C CYS A 57 0.70 6.62 6.89
N ASP A 58 -0.06 6.46 7.97
CA ASP A 58 -0.29 7.45 9.03
C ASP A 58 0.20 6.98 10.42
N GLY A 59 0.95 5.88 10.46
CA GLY A 59 1.45 5.28 11.71
C GLY A 59 0.51 4.27 12.37
N ALA A 60 -0.69 4.02 11.85
CA ALA A 60 -1.63 3.05 12.43
C ALA A 60 -1.06 1.63 12.56
N HIS A 61 -0.09 1.24 11.73
CA HIS A 61 0.58 -0.07 11.81
C HIS A 61 1.20 -0.35 13.18
N ALA A 62 1.78 0.66 13.83
CA ALA A 62 2.36 0.53 15.17
C ALA A 62 1.26 0.32 16.22
N LYS A 63 0.14 1.06 16.11
CA LYS A 63 -0.99 0.99 17.05
C LYS A 63 -1.69 -0.37 17.04
N ILE A 64 -1.82 -0.97 15.86
CA ILE A 64 -2.49 -2.28 15.71
C ILE A 64 -1.55 -3.47 15.85
N GLY A 65 -0.26 -3.26 16.14
CA GLY A 65 0.73 -4.32 16.27
C GLY A 65 0.93 -5.14 14.98
N PHE A 66 0.92 -4.49 13.82
CA PHE A 66 1.10 -5.18 12.54
C PHE A 66 2.48 -5.86 12.48
N ILE A 67 2.51 -7.17 12.25
CA ILE A 67 3.74 -7.96 12.14
C ILE A 67 3.82 -8.69 10.79
N LYS A 68 5.02 -8.79 10.22
CA LYS A 68 5.27 -9.57 9.01
C LYS A 68 5.38 -11.06 9.35
N LEU A 69 4.55 -11.89 8.72
CA LEU A 69 4.47 -13.33 9.04
C LEU A 69 5.76 -14.11 8.76
N TYR A 70 6.56 -13.71 7.78
CA TYR A 70 7.80 -14.43 7.47
C TYR A 70 8.90 -14.24 8.52
N SER A 71 8.80 -13.26 9.43
CA SER A 71 9.68 -13.20 10.61
C SER A 71 9.29 -14.25 11.67
N LYS A 72 8.01 -14.66 11.70
CA LYS A 72 7.50 -15.65 12.64
C LYS A 72 7.89 -17.08 12.21
N TYR A 73 7.82 -17.38 10.92
CA TYR A 73 8.30 -18.67 10.39
C TYR A 73 9.81 -18.71 10.19
N GLY A 74 10.47 -17.60 9.82
CA GLY A 74 11.93 -17.51 9.73
C GLY A 74 12.64 -17.77 11.06
N ALA A 75 12.05 -17.35 12.18
CA ALA A 75 12.52 -17.71 13.52
C ALA A 75 12.32 -19.20 13.87
N ILE A 76 11.34 -19.87 13.24
CA ILE A 76 11.08 -21.31 13.42
C ILE A 76 12.03 -22.16 12.55
N ILE A 77 12.48 -21.66 11.39
CA ILE A 77 13.31 -22.40 10.43
C ILE A 77 14.80 -22.02 10.40
N GLY A 78 15.26 -21.13 11.28
CA GLY A 78 16.69 -20.95 11.55
C GLY A 78 17.58 -20.58 10.35
N PHE A 79 17.08 -19.78 9.39
CA PHE A 79 17.94 -19.23 8.34
C PHE A 79 18.41 -17.83 8.77
N GLN A 80 19.71 -17.73 9.09
CA GLN A 80 20.46 -16.50 9.27
C GLN A 80 20.76 -15.83 7.92
#